data_AF-A0AAU9WFE2-F1
#
_entry.id   AF-A0AAU9WFE2-F1
#
_cell.length_a   1.000
_cell.length_b   1.000
_cell.length_c   1.000
_cell.angle_alpha   90.00
_cell.angle_beta   90.00
_cell.angle_gamma   90.00
#
_symmetry.space_group_name_H-M   'P 1'
#
loop_
_entity.id
_entity.type
_entity.pdbx_description
1 polymer ?
#
loop_
_entity_poly.entity_id
_entity_poly.type
_entity_poly.pdbx_seq_one_letter_code
_entity_poly.pdbx_strand_id
1 'polypeptide(L)'
;VTNDSSPENLKTVVTIPENLLLSDSEKSVLSKGLNFVPISQKTDEFSVKQDVEKFLRRVQLKAFFHDKEDDSNTSNKDTFKTLQNLTLINQNIVKNTINDLIAKQELPATAKNLIITTPRTSCIYFLPKIHKPNNPGRPIVSACSCPTEVISSYLDKIKAPIVKTLPSYIKDSQHALEIFRDFSFLDQNKLIFTMDITFLYTVIPNDEGLRAHKHVFDLRTVKEPSSETLLRLAELLTQFITAVNSFHPALKYTWEISDTSLAFLDI
;
A
#
# COMPACT_ATOMS: atom_id res chain seq x y z
N VAL A 1 49.30 4.39 -22.21
CA VAL A 1 48.54 5.17 -21.21
C VAL A 1 47.10 5.26 -21.69
N THR A 2 46.24 4.40 -21.18
CA THR A 2 44.79 4.59 -21.10
C THR A 2 44.33 3.70 -19.95
N ASN A 3 44.22 4.33 -18.77
CA ASN A 3 43.56 3.75 -17.60
C ASN A 3 42.08 3.63 -17.94
N ASP A 4 41.56 2.40 -17.98
CA ASP A 4 40.12 2.17 -17.91
C ASP A 4 39.84 1.48 -16.57
N SER A 5 39.82 2.30 -15.53
CA SER A 5 39.43 1.90 -14.17
C SER A 5 37.93 2.16 -14.03
N SER A 6 37.11 1.28 -14.60
CA SER A 6 35.73 1.14 -14.15
C SER A 6 35.75 0.35 -12.83
N PRO A 7 35.12 0.84 -11.75
CA PRO A 7 34.99 0.04 -10.55
C PRO A 7 34.02 -1.09 -10.86
N GLU A 8 34.53 -2.31 -10.99
CA GLU A 8 33.71 -3.51 -10.93
C GLU A 8 32.87 -3.42 -9.65
N ASN A 9 31.57 -3.15 -9.84
CA ASN A 9 30.56 -3.26 -8.81
C ASN A 9 30.51 -4.72 -8.39
N LEU A 10 31.41 -5.11 -7.48
CA LEU A 10 31.36 -6.36 -6.74
C LEU A 10 30.00 -6.38 -6.04
N LYS A 11 29.02 -7.03 -6.68
CA LYS A 11 27.78 -7.44 -6.03
C LYS A 11 28.17 -8.41 -4.93
N THR A 12 28.42 -7.89 -3.74
CA THR A 12 28.76 -8.70 -2.56
C THR A 12 27.55 -9.55 -2.24
N VAL A 13 27.56 -10.80 -2.70
CA VAL A 13 26.65 -11.82 -2.21
C VAL A 13 27.14 -12.17 -0.80
N VAL A 14 26.54 -11.56 0.22
CA VAL A 14 26.81 -11.87 1.62
C VAL A 14 25.97 -13.09 2.00
N THR A 15 26.58 -14.26 2.06
CA THR A 15 25.96 -15.46 2.63
C THR A 15 26.02 -15.39 4.15
N ILE A 16 24.91 -15.66 4.85
CA ILE A 16 24.96 -15.91 6.30
C ILE A 16 25.71 -17.23 6.50
N PRO A 17 26.89 -17.25 7.14
CA PRO A 17 27.64 -18.49 7.35
C PRO A 17 26.84 -19.44 8.25
N GLU A 18 26.82 -20.74 7.93
CA GLU A 18 26.21 -21.78 8.79
C GLU A 18 26.79 -21.79 10.22
N ASN A 19 28.00 -21.24 10.37
CA ASN A 19 28.76 -21.12 11.62
C ASN A 19 28.82 -19.67 12.15
N LEU A 20 27.85 -18.81 11.82
CA LEU A 20 27.83 -17.44 12.34
C LEU A 20 27.80 -17.47 13.89
N LEU A 21 28.93 -17.13 14.51
CA LEU A 21 29.06 -17.04 15.95
C LEU A 21 28.28 -15.83 16.45
N LEU A 22 27.07 -16.10 16.95
CA LEU A 22 26.25 -15.10 17.61
C LEU A 22 26.77 -14.86 19.04
N SER A 23 26.91 -13.60 19.41
CA SER A 23 27.13 -13.17 20.80
C SER A 23 25.96 -13.60 21.69
N ASP A 24 26.19 -13.64 23.01
CA ASP A 24 25.14 -13.98 23.96
C ASP A 24 23.98 -12.96 23.93
N SER A 25 24.28 -11.69 23.62
CA SER A 25 23.30 -10.64 23.40
C SER A 25 22.43 -10.91 22.18
N GLU A 26 23.03 -11.30 21.05
CA GLU A 26 22.30 -11.63 19.82
C GLU A 26 21.45 -12.89 20.01
N LYS A 27 22.00 -13.94 20.65
CA LYS A 27 21.23 -15.13 21.03
C LYS A 27 20.07 -14.78 21.95
N SER A 28 20.30 -13.92 22.94
CA SER A 28 19.27 -13.44 23.87
C SER A 28 18.16 -12.70 23.14
N VAL A 29 18.49 -11.80 22.21
CA VAL A 29 17.49 -11.05 21.42
C VAL A 29 16.73 -12.00 20.49
N LEU A 30 17.42 -12.88 19.76
CA LEU A 30 16.79 -13.84 18.84
C LEU A 30 15.88 -14.84 19.58
N SER A 31 16.25 -15.24 20.80
CA SER A 31 15.44 -16.14 21.64
C SER A 31 14.09 -15.55 22.06
N LYS A 32 13.93 -14.21 22.01
CA LYS A 32 12.66 -13.54 22.32
C LYS A 32 11.65 -13.65 21.17
N GLY A 33 12.07 -14.17 20.02
CA GLY A 33 11.24 -14.43 18.86
C GLY A 33 10.95 -13.20 17.99
N LEU A 34 10.38 -13.43 16.81
CA LEU A 34 10.13 -12.39 15.79
C LEU A 34 9.14 -11.31 16.22
N ASN A 35 8.33 -11.58 17.26
CA ASN A 35 7.37 -10.62 17.82
C ASN A 35 7.97 -9.72 18.91
N PHE A 36 9.26 -9.91 19.25
CA PHE A 36 9.91 -9.08 20.26
C PHE A 36 10.21 -7.69 19.68
N VAL A 37 9.45 -6.70 20.15
CA VAL A 37 9.75 -5.29 19.92
C VAL A 37 10.38 -4.73 21.20
N PRO A 38 11.59 -4.17 21.17
CA PRO A 38 12.15 -3.48 22.32
C PRO A 38 11.31 -2.23 22.60
N ILE A 39 10.51 -2.28 23.65
CA ILE A 39 9.74 -1.14 24.14
C ILE A 39 10.58 -0.46 25.22
N SER A 40 11.04 0.76 24.97
CA SER A 40 11.60 1.59 26.04
C SER A 40 10.49 1.83 27.07
N GLN A 41 10.72 1.42 28.33
CA GLN A 41 9.77 1.65 29.42
C GLN A 41 9.63 3.14 29.80
N LYS A 42 10.52 4.00 29.30
CA LYS A 42 10.49 5.45 29.50
C LYS A 42 10.54 6.12 28.15
N THR A 43 9.40 6.58 27.67
CA THR A 43 9.31 7.49 26.55
C THR A 43 9.19 8.90 27.12
N ASP A 44 10.10 9.80 26.76
CA ASP A 44 9.98 11.22 27.12
C ASP A 44 8.87 11.84 26.26
N GLU A 45 7.68 11.97 26.84
CA GLU A 45 6.49 12.52 26.18
C GLU A 45 6.73 13.93 25.65
N PHE A 46 7.58 14.73 26.32
CA PHE A 46 7.88 16.10 25.89
C PHE A 46 8.77 16.12 24.65
N SER A 47 9.81 15.29 24.61
CA SER A 47 10.63 15.13 23.40
C SER A 47 9.82 14.60 22.22
N VAL A 48 8.97 13.59 22.44
CA VAL A 48 8.10 13.05 21.37
C VAL A 48 7.15 14.12 20.87
N LYS A 49 6.50 14.89 21.76
CA LYS A 49 5.62 15.98 21.36
C LYS A 49 6.37 17.06 20.57
N GLN A 50 7.56 17.45 21.02
CA GLN A 50 8.40 18.43 20.32
C GLN A 50 8.80 17.93 18.92
N ASP A 51 9.18 16.66 18.78
CA ASP A 51 9.57 16.07 17.51
C ASP A 51 8.38 15.94 16.55
N VAL A 52 7.20 15.59 17.06
CA VAL A 52 5.94 15.58 16.28
C VAL A 52 5.59 17.00 15.81
N GLU A 53 5.67 18.01 16.68
CA GLU A 53 5.42 19.41 16.29
C GLU A 53 6.42 19.91 15.24
N LYS A 54 7.72 19.63 15.41
CA LYS A 54 8.75 19.95 14.40
C LYS A 54 8.47 19.24 13.08
N PHE A 55 8.08 17.97 13.11
CA PHE A 55 7.73 17.21 11.91
C PHE A 55 6.51 17.80 11.20
N LEU A 56 5.41 18.03 11.91
CA LEU A 56 4.20 18.63 11.36
C LEU A 56 4.49 20.01 10.77
N ARG A 57 5.31 20.82 11.46
CA ARG A 57 5.74 22.13 10.96
C ARG A 57 6.54 22.01 9.66
N ARG A 58 7.47 21.07 9.57
CA ARG A 58 8.24 20.83 8.33
C ARG A 58 7.34 20.41 7.17
N VAL A 59 6.37 19.52 7.41
CA VAL A 59 5.40 19.08 6.39
C VAL A 59 4.55 20.27 5.91
N GLN A 60 4.01 21.06 6.84
CA GLN A 60 3.22 22.26 6.51
C GLN A 60 4.03 23.29 5.74
N LEU A 61 5.29 23.53 6.14
CA LEU A 61 6.19 24.43 5.43
C LEU A 61 6.50 23.91 4.04
N LYS A 62 6.89 22.64 3.90
CA LYS A 62 7.21 22.03 2.61
C LYS A 62 6.00 22.08 1.67
N ALA A 63 4.78 21.84 2.16
CA ALA A 63 3.55 21.98 1.39
C ALA A 63 3.24 23.45 1.01
N PHE A 64 3.42 24.40 1.93
CA PHE A 64 3.14 25.81 1.66
C PHE A 64 4.15 26.47 0.70
N PHE A 65 5.41 26.03 0.73
CA PHE A 65 6.50 26.56 -0.09
C PHE A 65 6.78 25.72 -1.34
N HIS A 66 6.05 24.61 -1.56
CA HIS A 66 6.26 23.69 -2.68
C HIS A 66 6.24 24.39 -4.05
N ASP A 67 5.43 25.43 -4.21
CA ASP A 67 5.26 26.16 -5.49
C ASP A 67 6.08 27.45 -5.60
N LYS A 68 6.97 27.74 -4.63
CA LYS A 68 7.70 29.03 -4.59
C LYS A 68 9.14 28.96 -5.08
N GLU A 69 9.61 27.81 -5.56
CA GLU A 69 10.97 27.66 -6.10
C GLU A 69 11.05 27.58 -7.63
N ASP A 70 9.93 27.57 -8.37
CA ASP A 70 9.94 27.62 -9.84
C ASP A 70 8.95 28.68 -10.37
N ASP A 71 9.37 29.94 -10.32
CA ASP A 71 8.67 31.06 -10.96
C ASP A 71 9.07 31.12 -12.44
N SER A 72 8.49 30.24 -13.26
CA SER A 72 8.25 30.53 -14.68
C SER A 72 6.96 29.89 -15.18
N ASN A 73 5.88 30.68 -15.09
CA ASN A 73 4.63 30.54 -15.84
C ASN A 73 3.87 29.21 -15.72
N THR A 74 3.08 29.07 -14.65
CA THR A 74 1.66 28.71 -14.84
C THR A 74 0.83 29.19 -13.65
N SER A 75 -0.22 29.95 -13.93
CA SER A 75 -1.21 30.34 -12.93
C SER A 75 -2.02 29.12 -12.50
N ASN A 76 -1.53 28.35 -11.55
CA ASN A 76 -2.40 27.51 -10.73
C ASN A 76 -2.18 27.95 -9.29
N LYS A 77 -3.08 28.83 -8.82
CA LYS A 77 -3.33 28.92 -7.39
C LYS A 77 -3.65 27.51 -6.92
N ASP A 78 -2.73 26.89 -6.20
CA ASP A 78 -2.96 25.75 -5.32
C ASP A 78 -3.92 26.18 -4.22
N THR A 79 -5.15 26.34 -4.67
CA THR A 79 -6.31 26.48 -3.84
C THR A 79 -6.47 25.07 -3.32
N PHE A 80 -6.30 24.86 -2.02
CA PHE A 80 -6.91 23.75 -1.29
C PHE A 80 -8.42 23.80 -1.58
N LYS A 81 -8.81 23.39 -2.78
CA LYS A 81 -10.17 23.39 -3.27
C LYS A 81 -10.84 22.32 -2.44
N THR A 82 -11.66 22.78 -1.52
CA THR A 82 -12.14 22.04 -0.36
C THR A 82 -12.47 20.60 -0.73
N LEU A 83 -11.72 19.64 -0.19
CA LEU A 83 -11.89 18.19 -0.41
C LEU A 83 -13.33 17.72 -0.09
N GLN A 84 -14.10 18.56 0.62
CA GLN A 84 -15.52 18.39 0.93
C GLN A 84 -16.39 18.10 -0.30
N ASN A 85 -16.12 18.66 -1.48
CA ASN A 85 -16.96 18.39 -2.66
C ASN A 85 -16.78 16.98 -3.23
N LEU A 86 -15.57 16.39 -3.14
CA LEU A 86 -15.28 15.10 -3.76
C LEU A 86 -15.93 13.96 -3.02
N THR A 87 -16.01 14.04 -1.69
CA THR A 87 -16.73 13.07 -0.88
C THR A 87 -18.19 13.00 -1.29
N LEU A 88 -18.84 14.15 -1.51
CA LEU A 88 -20.23 14.21 -1.96
C LEU A 88 -20.37 13.68 -3.40
N ILE A 89 -19.47 14.06 -4.30
CA ILE A 89 -19.45 13.57 -5.69
C ILE A 89 -19.31 12.05 -5.72
N ASN A 90 -18.28 11.51 -5.05
CA ASN A 90 -18.04 10.06 -4.97
C ASN A 90 -19.22 9.35 -4.31
N GLN A 91 -19.80 9.93 -3.26
CA GLN A 91 -20.99 9.36 -2.63
C GLN A 91 -22.17 9.29 -3.60
N ASN A 92 -22.38 10.33 -4.42
CA ASN A 92 -23.45 10.34 -5.41
C ASN A 92 -23.20 9.31 -6.52
N ILE A 93 -21.96 9.18 -7.00
CA ILE A 93 -21.58 8.15 -7.97
C ILE A 93 -21.86 6.75 -7.42
N VAL A 94 -21.43 6.48 -6.18
CA VAL A 94 -21.69 5.20 -5.50
C VAL A 94 -23.19 4.94 -5.36
N LYS A 95 -23.95 5.92 -4.85
CA LYS A 95 -25.41 5.83 -4.68
C LYS A 95 -26.12 5.52 -6.00
N ASN A 96 -25.82 6.28 -7.05
CA ASN A 96 -26.45 6.13 -8.35
C ASN A 96 -26.12 4.75 -8.93
N THR A 97 -24.85 4.35 -8.91
CA THR A 97 -24.42 3.05 -9.42
C THR A 97 -25.14 1.89 -8.70
N ILE A 98 -25.20 1.91 -7.36
CA ILE A 98 -25.88 0.85 -6.60
C ILE A 98 -27.38 0.84 -6.89
N ASN A 99 -28.03 2.00 -6.92
CA ASN A 99 -29.46 2.09 -7.22
C ASN A 99 -29.78 1.59 -8.64
N ASP A 100 -28.95 1.92 -9.62
CA ASP A 100 -29.09 1.46 -11.00
C ASP A 100 -28.94 -0.07 -11.10
N LEU A 101 -27.94 -0.64 -10.41
CA LEU A 101 -27.74 -2.10 -10.37
C LEU A 101 -28.90 -2.83 -9.68
N ILE A 102 -29.49 -2.23 -8.64
CA ILE A 102 -30.70 -2.77 -7.99
C ILE A 102 -31.90 -2.68 -8.94
N ALA A 103 -32.08 -1.56 -9.63
CA ALA A 103 -33.18 -1.36 -10.58
C ALA A 103 -33.11 -2.36 -11.76
N LYS A 104 -31.89 -2.67 -12.21
CA LYS A 104 -31.62 -3.71 -13.22
C LYS A 104 -31.71 -5.15 -12.70
N GLN A 105 -31.97 -5.34 -11.41
CA GLN A 105 -31.99 -6.65 -10.74
C GLN A 105 -30.64 -7.39 -10.75
N GLU A 106 -29.53 -6.68 -10.97
CA GLU A 106 -28.17 -7.22 -10.88
C GLU A 106 -27.68 -7.33 -9.43
N LEU A 107 -28.27 -6.52 -8.54
CA LEU A 107 -28.06 -6.58 -7.10
C LEU A 107 -29.40 -6.69 -6.36
N PRO A 108 -29.46 -7.41 -5.22
CA PRO A 108 -30.66 -7.46 -4.41
C PRO A 108 -30.95 -6.12 -3.74
N ALA A 109 -32.20 -5.87 -3.33
CA ALA A 109 -32.59 -4.64 -2.64
C ALA A 109 -31.80 -4.37 -1.35
N THR A 110 -31.28 -5.41 -0.70
CA THR A 110 -30.40 -5.33 0.47
C THR A 110 -29.04 -4.70 0.17
N ALA A 111 -28.64 -4.59 -1.10
CA ALA A 111 -27.41 -3.93 -1.53
C ALA A 111 -27.39 -2.42 -1.23
N LYS A 112 -28.53 -1.81 -0.86
CA LYS A 112 -28.55 -0.46 -0.28
C LYS A 112 -27.65 -0.33 0.95
N ASN A 113 -27.39 -1.43 1.67
CA ASN A 113 -26.46 -1.47 2.80
C ASN A 113 -24.98 -1.27 2.39
N LEU A 114 -24.66 -1.32 1.10
CA LEU A 114 -23.33 -0.98 0.59
C LEU A 114 -23.11 0.55 0.53
N ILE A 115 -24.16 1.35 0.69
CA ILE A 115 -24.09 2.81 0.69
C ILE A 115 -23.89 3.31 2.13
N ILE A 116 -22.82 4.06 2.35
CA ILE A 116 -22.62 4.73 3.65
C ILE A 116 -23.64 5.84 3.86
N THR A 117 -24.24 5.90 5.05
CA THR A 117 -25.24 6.92 5.40
C THR A 117 -24.59 8.28 5.64
N THR A 118 -23.48 8.31 6.37
CA THR A 118 -22.71 9.53 6.73
C THR A 118 -21.26 9.41 6.26
N PRO A 119 -20.99 9.66 4.97
CA PRO A 119 -19.64 9.52 4.43
C PRO A 119 -18.70 10.57 5.01
N ARG A 120 -17.47 10.17 5.30
CA ARG A 120 -16.39 11.03 5.72
C ARG A 120 -15.39 11.22 4.58
N THR A 121 -14.90 12.45 4.49
CA THR A 121 -13.77 12.77 3.64
C THR A 121 -12.53 12.03 4.13
N SER A 122 -11.92 11.23 3.25
CA SER A 122 -10.68 10.53 3.55
C SER A 122 -9.57 11.53 3.87
N CYS A 123 -8.81 11.24 4.92
CA CYS A 123 -7.73 12.10 5.40
C CYS A 123 -6.37 11.45 5.12
N ILE A 124 -5.42 12.23 4.61
CA ILE A 124 -4.03 11.80 4.49
C ILE A 124 -3.29 12.08 5.80
N TYR A 125 -2.53 11.10 6.29
CA TYR A 125 -1.63 11.25 7.42
C TYR A 125 -0.33 10.51 7.15
N PHE A 126 0.73 10.85 7.88
CA PHE A 126 2.07 10.29 7.70
C PHE A 126 2.51 9.55 8.95
N LEU A 127 2.98 8.32 8.80
CA LEU A 127 3.62 7.56 9.88
C LEU A 127 5.14 7.60 9.70
N PRO A 128 5.93 8.11 10.66
CA PRO A 128 7.38 8.18 10.52
C PRO A 128 8.01 6.78 10.54
N LYS A 129 8.88 6.49 9.57
CA LYS A 129 9.72 5.29 9.57
C LYS A 129 10.96 5.54 10.46
N ILE A 130 10.80 5.37 11.77
CA ILE A 130 11.85 5.67 12.78
C ILE A 130 13.15 4.85 12.65
N HIS A 131 13.14 3.79 11.84
CA HIS A 131 14.28 2.91 11.59
C HIS A 131 15.08 3.32 10.33
N LYS A 132 14.72 4.43 9.67
CA LYS A 132 15.38 4.94 8.46
C LYS A 132 16.00 6.32 8.74
N PRO A 133 17.16 6.66 8.16
CA PRO A 133 17.76 7.99 8.30
C PRO A 133 16.74 9.09 7.95
N ASN A 134 16.74 10.20 8.70
CA ASN A 134 15.80 11.32 8.54
C ASN A 134 14.30 11.01 8.79
N ASN A 135 13.96 9.80 9.25
CA ASN A 135 12.61 9.39 9.63
C ASN A 135 11.54 9.72 8.57
N PRO A 136 11.69 9.25 7.32
CA PRO A 136 10.77 9.56 6.23
C PRO A 136 9.35 9.14 6.58
N GLY A 137 8.37 9.96 6.19
CA GLY A 137 6.96 9.71 6.44
C GLY A 137 6.39 8.68 5.45
N ARG A 138 5.67 7.68 5.95
CA ARG A 138 4.82 6.80 5.14
C ARG A 138 3.45 7.47 4.98
N PRO A 139 3.08 7.96 3.78
CA PRO A 139 1.74 8.49 3.55
C PRO A 139 0.71 7.37 3.64
N ILE A 140 -0.40 7.63 4.32
CA ILE A 140 -1.55 6.74 4.42
C ILE A 140 -2.82 7.57 4.23
N VAL A 141 -3.74 7.07 3.43
CA VAL A 141 -5.08 7.64 3.26
C VAL A 141 -6.05 6.84 4.11
N SER A 142 -6.69 7.50 5.09
CA SER A 142 -7.74 6.87 5.88
C SER A 142 -8.99 6.65 5.02
N ALA A 143 -9.32 5.38 4.80
CA ALA A 143 -10.55 4.96 4.13
C ALA A 143 -11.72 4.77 5.11
N CYS A 144 -11.58 5.17 6.38
CA CYS A 144 -12.63 4.99 7.38
C CYS A 144 -13.85 5.86 7.06
N SER A 145 -15.01 5.23 6.95
CA SER A 145 -16.28 5.84 6.58
C SER A 145 -16.24 6.57 5.22
N CYS A 146 -15.30 6.23 4.33
CA CYS A 146 -15.29 6.80 2.99
C CYS A 146 -16.35 6.15 2.10
N PRO A 147 -16.83 6.82 1.03
CA PRO A 147 -17.90 6.31 0.16
C PRO A 147 -17.74 4.86 -0.34
N THR A 148 -16.51 4.36 -0.45
CA THR A 148 -16.18 3.03 -0.99
C THR A 148 -15.81 1.98 0.08
N GLU A 149 -15.79 2.31 1.38
CA GLU A 149 -15.33 1.40 2.45
C GLU A 149 -16.12 0.09 2.48
N VAL A 150 -17.46 0.18 2.50
CA VAL A 150 -18.33 -0.99 2.62
C VAL A 150 -18.26 -1.85 1.36
N ILE A 151 -18.12 -1.22 0.19
CA ILE A 151 -17.91 -1.92 -1.08
C ILE A 151 -16.57 -2.67 -1.05
N SER A 152 -15.50 -2.03 -0.58
CA SER A 152 -14.18 -2.66 -0.41
C SER A 152 -14.28 -3.93 0.43
N SER A 153 -14.93 -3.81 1.60
CA SER A 153 -15.14 -4.93 2.53
C SER A 153 -15.99 -6.04 1.91
N TYR A 154 -17.03 -5.69 1.15
CA TYR A 154 -17.88 -6.65 0.47
C TYR A 154 -17.10 -7.44 -0.60
N LEU A 155 -16.34 -6.75 -1.45
CA LEU A 155 -15.51 -7.40 -2.47
C LEU A 155 -14.43 -8.28 -1.83
N ASP A 156 -13.82 -7.84 -0.73
CA ASP A 156 -12.83 -8.62 0.01
C ASP A 156 -13.42 -9.94 0.52
N LYS A 157 -14.62 -9.90 1.14
CA LYS A 157 -15.34 -11.10 1.60
C LYS A 157 -15.63 -12.08 0.46
N ILE A 158 -15.95 -11.58 -0.74
CA ILE A 158 -16.18 -12.43 -1.91
C ILE A 158 -14.89 -13.10 -2.39
N LYS A 159 -13.77 -12.37 -2.41
CA LYS A 159 -12.49 -12.87 -2.92
C LYS A 159 -11.78 -13.78 -1.92
N ALA A 160 -11.98 -13.57 -0.61
CA ALA A 160 -11.22 -14.23 0.45
C ALA A 160 -11.18 -15.77 0.34
N PRO A 161 -12.27 -16.50 0.03
CA PRO A 161 -12.21 -17.95 -0.15
C PRO A 161 -11.30 -18.38 -1.30
N ILE A 162 -11.28 -17.62 -2.39
CA ILE A 162 -10.48 -17.92 -3.60
C ILE A 162 -9.01 -17.57 -3.37
N VAL A 163 -8.73 -16.46 -2.70
CA VAL A 163 -7.36 -16.07 -2.36
C VAL A 163 -6.67 -17.15 -1.52
N LYS A 164 -7.42 -17.82 -0.65
CA LYS A 164 -6.92 -18.93 0.18
C LYS A 164 -6.58 -20.20 -0.58
N THR A 165 -7.08 -20.37 -1.81
CA THR A 165 -6.75 -21.53 -2.66
C THR A 165 -5.54 -21.28 -3.55
N LEU A 166 -4.98 -20.07 -3.55
CA LEU A 166 -3.81 -19.76 -4.37
C LEU A 166 -2.57 -20.45 -3.82
N PRO A 167 -1.68 -20.99 -4.68
CA PRO A 167 -0.45 -21.64 -4.23
C PRO A 167 0.53 -20.68 -3.56
N SER A 168 0.42 -19.37 -3.81
CA SER A 168 1.20 -18.31 -3.16
C SER A 168 0.58 -17.82 -1.84
N TYR A 169 -0.52 -18.41 -1.38
CA TYR A 169 -1.22 -17.94 -0.19
C TYR A 169 -0.37 -18.15 1.07
N ILE A 170 -0.08 -17.05 1.77
CA ILE A 170 0.51 -17.05 3.09
C ILE A 170 -0.48 -16.39 4.04
N LYS A 171 -0.98 -17.14 5.02
CA LYS A 171 -1.97 -16.67 6.00
C LYS A 171 -1.39 -15.62 6.94
N ASP A 172 -0.24 -15.91 7.54
CA ASP A 172 0.41 -15.11 8.57
C ASP A 172 1.89 -15.52 8.69
N SER A 173 2.63 -14.84 9.57
CA SER A 173 4.06 -15.10 9.78
C SER A 173 4.33 -16.50 10.33
N GLN A 174 3.38 -17.11 11.05
CA GLN A 174 3.56 -18.47 11.58
C GLN A 174 3.45 -19.51 10.45
N HIS A 175 2.44 -19.36 9.58
CA HIS A 175 2.32 -20.20 8.38
C HIS A 175 3.55 -20.10 7.47
N ALA A 176 4.15 -18.91 7.34
CA ALA A 176 5.41 -18.75 6.59
C ALA A 176 6.57 -19.55 7.20
N LEU A 177 6.70 -19.57 8.54
CA LEU A 177 7.73 -20.36 9.23
C LEU A 177 7.52 -21.86 9.02
N GLU A 178 6.28 -22.33 9.01
CA GLU A 178 5.94 -23.73 8.72
C GLU A 178 6.37 -24.11 7.29
N ILE A 179 6.06 -23.26 6.29
CA ILE A 179 6.52 -23.44 4.90
C ILE A 179 8.04 -23.51 4.82
N PHE A 180 8.75 -22.59 5.49
CA PHE A 180 10.22 -22.56 5.45
C PHE A 180 10.87 -23.74 6.15
N ARG A 181 10.25 -24.26 7.22
CA ARG A 181 10.75 -25.45 7.93
C ARG A 181 10.69 -26.69 7.06
N ASP A 182 9.63 -26.81 6.26
CA ASP A 182 9.39 -27.98 5.41
C ASP A 182 10.06 -27.83 4.02
N PHE A 183 10.61 -26.65 3.71
CA PHE A 183 11.34 -26.39 2.48
C PHE A 183 12.73 -27.04 2.49
N SER A 184 13.02 -27.83 1.47
CA SER A 184 14.35 -28.38 1.21
C SER A 184 14.75 -28.19 -0.24
N PHE A 185 15.99 -27.76 -0.48
CA PHE A 185 16.56 -27.75 -1.82
C PHE A 185 16.71 -29.17 -2.37
N LEU A 186 16.32 -29.37 -3.63
CA LEU A 186 16.43 -30.67 -4.31
C LEU A 186 17.87 -30.98 -4.76
N ASP A 187 18.69 -29.95 -5.05
CA ASP A 187 20.04 -30.09 -5.64
C ASP A 187 21.17 -29.56 -4.73
N GLN A 188 22.43 -29.89 -5.07
CA GLN A 188 23.63 -29.52 -4.29
C GLN A 188 24.10 -28.06 -4.49
N ASN A 189 23.83 -27.44 -5.64
CA ASN A 189 24.21 -26.05 -5.90
C ASN A 189 23.08 -25.12 -5.47
N LYS A 190 23.21 -24.53 -4.28
CA LYS A 190 22.15 -23.78 -3.61
C LYS A 190 22.52 -22.30 -3.54
N LEU A 191 21.59 -21.46 -3.99
CA LEU A 191 21.68 -20.01 -3.84
C LEU A 191 20.40 -19.51 -3.18
N ILE A 192 20.55 -18.80 -2.07
CA ILE A 192 19.47 -18.02 -1.46
C ILE A 192 19.75 -16.57 -1.82
N PHE A 193 18.74 -15.89 -2.34
CA PHE A 193 18.76 -14.46 -2.50
C PHE A 193 17.53 -13.87 -1.84
N THR A 194 17.70 -12.67 -1.30
CA THR A 194 16.60 -11.88 -0.75
C THR A 194 16.31 -10.74 -1.71
N MET A 195 15.04 -10.48 -1.94
CA MET A 195 14.58 -9.34 -2.73
C MET A 195 13.57 -8.56 -1.91
N ASP A 196 13.68 -7.24 -1.94
CA ASP A 196 12.72 -6.32 -1.33
C ASP A 196 12.06 -5.51 -2.44
N ILE A 197 10.76 -5.25 -2.31
CA ILE A 197 10.00 -4.44 -3.26
C ILE A 197 9.77 -3.07 -2.64
N THR A 198 10.41 -2.06 -3.23
CA THR A 198 10.20 -0.67 -2.84
C THR A 198 8.80 -0.22 -3.27
N PHE A 199 8.05 0.40 -2.35
CA PHE A 199 6.77 1.05 -2.65
C PHE A 199 5.68 0.16 -3.28
N LEU A 200 5.63 -1.15 -2.94
CA LEU A 200 4.69 -2.13 -3.52
C LEU A 200 3.28 -1.59 -3.80
N TYR A 201 2.59 -1.03 -2.80
CA TYR A 201 1.20 -0.58 -2.97
C TYR A 201 1.03 0.55 -3.97
N THR A 202 2.02 1.43 -4.11
CA THR A 202 1.91 2.59 -5.01
C THR A 202 2.31 2.30 -6.44
N VAL A 203 2.86 1.10 -6.72
CA VAL A 203 3.32 0.70 -8.06
C VAL A 203 2.45 -0.38 -8.70
N ILE A 204 1.34 -0.79 -8.07
CA ILE A 204 0.41 -1.75 -8.66
C ILE A 204 -0.41 -1.05 -9.75
N PRO A 205 -0.36 -1.50 -11.02
CA PRO A 205 -1.15 -0.88 -12.07
C PRO A 205 -2.64 -1.18 -11.89
N ASN A 206 -3.48 -0.14 -11.88
CA ASN A 206 -4.90 -0.27 -11.60
C ASN A 206 -5.63 -1.17 -12.61
N ASP A 207 -5.29 -1.07 -13.90
CA ASP A 207 -5.93 -1.88 -14.95
C ASP A 207 -5.57 -3.37 -14.80
N GLU A 208 -4.35 -3.68 -14.38
CA GLU A 208 -3.94 -5.05 -14.05
C GLU A 208 -4.67 -5.56 -12.80
N GLY A 209 -4.85 -4.71 -11.79
CA GLY A 209 -5.67 -5.01 -10.62
C GLY A 209 -7.12 -5.35 -10.98
N LEU A 210 -7.74 -4.61 -11.89
CA LEU A 210 -9.10 -4.88 -12.38
C LEU A 210 -9.16 -6.20 -13.16
N ARG A 211 -8.19 -6.49 -14.03
CA ARG A 211 -8.09 -7.79 -14.73
C ARG A 211 -7.95 -8.95 -13.74
N ALA A 212 -7.12 -8.80 -12.71
CA ALA A 212 -6.96 -9.78 -11.66
C ALA A 212 -8.26 -9.99 -10.86
N HIS A 213 -8.98 -8.91 -10.53
CA HIS A 213 -10.31 -9.00 -9.89
C HIS A 213 -11.30 -9.77 -10.74
N LYS A 214 -11.41 -9.45 -12.04
CA LYS A 214 -12.29 -10.19 -12.95
C LYS A 214 -11.96 -11.68 -12.97
N HIS A 215 -10.68 -12.03 -13.11
CA HIS A 215 -10.24 -13.42 -13.09
C HIS A 215 -10.66 -14.13 -11.80
N VAL A 216 -10.43 -13.51 -10.63
CA VAL A 216 -10.86 -14.07 -9.33
C VAL A 216 -12.38 -14.22 -9.26
N PHE A 217 -13.17 -13.25 -9.69
CA PHE A 217 -14.63 -13.36 -9.70
C PHE A 217 -15.14 -14.48 -10.62
N ASP A 218 -14.44 -14.72 -11.73
CA ASP A 218 -14.72 -15.79 -12.69
C ASP A 218 -14.39 -17.19 -12.15
N LEU A 219 -13.62 -17.31 -11.06
CA LEU A 219 -13.36 -18.58 -10.38
C LEU A 219 -14.44 -18.96 -9.36
N ARG A 220 -15.34 -18.05 -8.98
CA ARG A 220 -16.41 -18.35 -8.00
C ARG A 220 -17.35 -19.44 -8.49
N THR A 221 -17.74 -20.35 -7.61
CA THR A 221 -18.78 -21.34 -7.89
C THR A 221 -20.17 -20.68 -8.00
N VAL A 222 -20.48 -19.76 -7.09
CA VAL A 222 -21.74 -18.98 -7.12
C VAL A 222 -21.53 -17.71 -7.92
N LYS A 223 -22.27 -17.58 -9.03
CA LYS A 223 -22.17 -16.46 -9.97
C LYS A 223 -23.12 -15.31 -9.70
N GLU A 224 -23.85 -15.35 -8.59
CA GLU A 224 -24.72 -14.26 -8.16
C GLU A 224 -24.08 -13.46 -7.02
N PRO A 225 -23.92 -12.12 -7.14
CA PRO A 225 -24.10 -11.32 -8.36
C PRO A 225 -23.02 -11.63 -9.40
N SER A 226 -23.27 -11.24 -10.67
CA SER A 226 -22.38 -11.54 -11.81
C SER A 226 -20.96 -11.00 -11.62
N SER A 227 -19.98 -11.61 -12.28
CA SER A 227 -18.60 -11.08 -12.26
C SER A 227 -18.51 -9.66 -12.80
N GLU A 228 -19.34 -9.31 -13.78
CA GLU A 228 -19.39 -7.96 -14.37
C GLU A 228 -19.92 -6.94 -13.37
N THR A 229 -20.97 -7.29 -12.63
CA THR A 229 -21.53 -6.47 -11.56
C THR A 229 -20.50 -6.25 -10.44
N LEU A 230 -19.75 -7.29 -10.06
CA LEU A 230 -18.66 -7.17 -9.07
C LEU A 230 -17.49 -6.34 -9.58
N LEU A 231 -17.14 -6.46 -10.86
CA LEU A 231 -16.11 -5.65 -11.49
C LEU A 231 -16.52 -4.18 -11.52
N ARG A 232 -17.79 -3.89 -11.82
CA ARG A 232 -18.34 -2.53 -11.76
C ARG A 232 -18.24 -1.92 -10.37
N LEU A 233 -18.42 -2.71 -9.31
CA LEU A 233 -18.16 -2.26 -7.94
C LEU A 233 -16.67 -2.01 -7.69
N ALA A 234 -15.78 -2.84 -8.23
CA ALA A 234 -14.32 -2.64 -8.13
C ALA A 234 -13.86 -1.35 -8.84
N GLU A 235 -14.46 -1.00 -9.98
CA GLU A 235 -14.17 0.25 -10.70
C GLU A 235 -14.45 1.51 -9.87
N LEU A 236 -15.44 1.48 -8.97
CA LEU A 236 -15.71 2.59 -8.05
C LEU A 236 -14.52 2.84 -7.11
N LEU A 237 -13.80 1.78 -6.71
CA LEU A 237 -12.57 1.92 -5.93
C LEU A 237 -11.45 2.51 -6.77
N THR A 238 -11.28 2.06 -8.02
CA THR A 238 -10.28 2.60 -8.93
C THR A 238 -10.52 4.08 -9.23
N GLN A 239 -11.78 4.49 -9.42
CA GLN A 239 -12.13 5.92 -9.58
C GLN A 239 -11.75 6.73 -8.34
N PHE A 240 -12.01 6.20 -7.14
CA PHE A 240 -11.58 6.83 -5.90
C PHE A 240 -10.05 6.95 -5.82
N ILE A 241 -9.31 5.89 -6.14
CA ILE A 241 -7.84 5.89 -6.17
C ILE A 241 -7.34 6.94 -7.17
N THR A 242 -7.81 6.91 -8.41
CA THR A 242 -7.42 7.89 -9.44
C THR A 242 -7.73 9.32 -9.02
N ALA A 243 -8.87 9.56 -8.37
CA ALA A 243 -9.19 10.87 -7.81
C ALA A 243 -8.17 11.26 -6.73
N VAL A 244 -7.89 10.40 -5.76
CA VAL A 244 -6.87 10.64 -4.71
C VAL A 244 -5.49 10.94 -5.33
N ASN A 245 -5.11 10.21 -6.38
CA ASN A 245 -3.82 10.36 -7.06
C ASN A 245 -3.67 11.70 -7.78
N SER A 246 -4.80 12.29 -8.19
CA SER A 246 -4.80 13.60 -8.85
C SER A 246 -4.47 14.76 -7.90
N PHE A 247 -4.53 14.57 -6.57
CA PHE A 247 -4.34 15.65 -5.61
C PHE A 247 -2.88 16.02 -5.34
N HIS A 248 -1.93 15.10 -5.44
CA HIS A 248 -0.53 15.41 -5.13
C HIS A 248 0.44 14.52 -5.91
N PRO A 249 1.57 15.05 -6.39
CA PRO A 249 2.61 14.24 -7.06
C PRO A 249 3.14 13.08 -6.21
N ALA A 250 3.32 13.28 -4.90
CA ALA A 250 3.67 12.21 -3.95
C ALA A 250 2.53 11.21 -3.66
N LEU A 251 1.31 11.51 -4.12
CA LEU A 251 0.19 10.57 -4.19
C LEU A 251 0.07 9.92 -5.57
N LYS A 252 0.93 10.26 -6.55
CA LYS A 252 0.89 9.59 -7.85
C LYS A 252 1.41 8.17 -7.68
N TYR A 253 0.56 7.22 -8.01
CA TYR A 253 0.90 5.81 -8.17
C TYR A 253 1.58 5.69 -9.54
N THR A 254 2.78 6.24 -9.67
CA THR A 254 3.56 6.15 -10.91
C THR A 254 4.26 4.81 -10.95
N TRP A 255 4.18 4.16 -12.10
CA TRP A 255 4.99 3.02 -12.46
C TRP A 255 5.81 3.38 -13.70
N GLU A 256 7.03 2.88 -13.75
CA GLU A 256 7.99 2.91 -14.83
C GLU A 256 8.65 1.52 -14.77
N ILE A 257 8.45 0.73 -15.82
CA ILE A 257 9.13 -0.56 -15.95
C ILE A 257 10.52 -0.27 -16.48
N SER A 258 11.55 -0.67 -15.74
CA SER A 258 12.94 -0.68 -16.19
C SER A 258 13.48 -2.10 -16.05
N ASP A 259 14.28 -2.52 -17.04
CA ASP A 259 14.85 -3.87 -17.10
C ASP A 259 15.94 -4.11 -16.02
N THR A 260 16.34 -3.08 -15.28
CA THR A 260 17.49 -3.15 -14.35
C THR A 260 17.28 -2.55 -12.96
N SER A 261 16.24 -1.74 -12.74
CA SER A 261 15.85 -1.24 -11.41
C SER A 261 14.47 -0.60 -11.45
N LEU A 262 13.66 -0.82 -10.40
CA LEU A 262 12.43 -0.08 -10.17
C LEU A 262 12.74 1.07 -9.19
N ALA A 263 13.01 2.26 -9.71
CA ALA A 263 13.27 3.44 -8.89
C ALA A 263 11.98 4.26 -8.75
N PHE A 264 11.45 4.37 -7.52
CA PHE A 264 10.45 5.38 -7.17
C PHE A 264 10.87 6.08 -5.89
N LEU A 265 10.59 7.39 -5.83
CA LEU A 265 11.07 8.37 -4.85
C LEU A 265 11.12 7.85 -3.40
N ASP A 266 12.33 7.78 -2.86
CA ASP A 266 12.53 8.07 -1.43
C ASP A 266 12.34 9.58 -1.27
N ILE A 267 11.36 9.99 -0.45
CA ILE A 267 11.39 11.30 0.20
C ILE A 267 12.10 11.09 1.53
#